data_AF-A0A0L1JMT2-F1
#
_entry.id   AF-A0A0L1JMT2-F1
#
_cell.length_a   1.000
_cell.length_b   1.000
_cell.length_c   1.000
_cell.angle_alpha   90.00
_cell.angle_beta   90.00
_cell.angle_gamma   90.00
#
_symmetry.space_group_name_H-M   'P 1'
#
loop_
_entity.id
_entity.type
_entity.pdbx_description
1 polymer ?
#
loop_
_entity_poly.entity_id
_entity_poly.type
_entity_poly.pdbx_seq_one_letter_code
_entity_poly.pdbx_strand_id
1 'polypeptide(L)'
;MERDKPAFLGQGWAFPPRFDLPGRGGAGAAPGAAGSVALVSDDADIEESLRLIFLTRPGERIMRPEFGAGLQAHVFDPADPGALGHIRDVIEDAILHFEPRIKLEALDIDTSRAADGVMALHLTYWVPAINSRSNKVFPFYVREGTNLHEA
;
A
#
# COMPACT_ATOMS: atom_id res chain seq x y z
N MET A 1 3.95 27.76 -4.89
CA MET A 1 2.60 27.55 -4.35
C MET A 1 2.36 26.05 -4.37
N GLU A 2 2.72 25.39 -3.27
CA GLU A 2 2.47 23.97 -3.04
C GLU A 2 0.96 23.75 -3.14
N ARG A 3 0.49 22.95 -4.10
CA ARG A 3 -0.92 22.56 -4.12
C ARG A 3 -1.06 21.44 -3.12
N ASP A 4 -1.72 21.76 -2.01
CA ASP A 4 -2.27 20.82 -1.03
C ASP A 4 -3.15 19.83 -1.80
N LYS A 5 -2.55 18.70 -2.21
CA LYS A 5 -3.26 17.62 -2.88
C LYS A 5 -4.14 17.01 -1.79
N PRO A 6 -5.47 16.93 -1.97
CA PRO A 6 -6.31 16.26 -0.99
C PRO A 6 -5.78 14.83 -0.79
N ALA A 7 -5.37 14.53 0.44
CA ALA A 7 -4.75 13.26 0.85
C ALA A 7 -5.77 12.12 0.66
N PHE A 8 -5.76 11.57 -0.53
CA PHE A 8 -6.79 10.67 -1.00
C PHE A 8 -6.44 9.21 -0.71
N LEU A 9 -5.14 8.91 -0.58
CA LEU A 9 -4.61 7.59 -0.25
C LEU A 9 -4.52 7.34 1.27
N GLY A 10 -4.88 8.34 2.08
CA GLY A 10 -4.76 8.31 3.53
C GLY A 10 -3.37 8.70 4.04
N GLN A 11 -3.20 8.64 5.36
CA GLN A 11 -1.92 8.82 6.04
C GLN A 11 -1.67 7.65 6.98
N GLY A 12 -0.47 7.11 6.93
CA GLY A 12 -0.02 5.97 7.72
C GLY A 12 1.13 6.35 8.65
N TRP A 13 1.48 5.44 9.55
CA TRP A 13 2.73 5.56 10.32
C TRP A 13 3.90 5.27 9.38
N ALA A 14 4.96 6.08 9.47
CA ALA A 14 6.16 5.83 8.71
C ALA A 14 6.82 4.50 9.13
N PHE A 15 7.42 3.81 8.17
CA PHE A 15 8.24 2.63 8.36
C PHE A 15 9.68 2.89 7.89
N PRO A 16 10.70 2.77 8.78
CA PRO A 16 10.59 2.33 10.18
C PRO A 16 9.83 3.32 11.09
N PRO A 17 9.13 2.84 12.14
CA PRO A 17 8.43 3.71 13.09
C PRO A 17 9.38 4.71 13.75
N ARG A 18 9.03 5.99 13.66
CA ARG A 18 9.80 7.08 14.27
C ARG A 18 8.90 7.89 15.20
N PHE A 19 9.44 8.24 16.36
CA PHE A 19 8.74 9.00 17.39
C PHE A 19 9.52 10.28 17.69
N ASP A 20 8.82 11.40 17.73
CA ASP A 20 9.42 12.69 18.07
C ASP A 20 9.50 12.82 19.59
N LEU A 21 10.72 12.97 20.09
CA LEU A 21 10.97 13.13 21.51
C LEU A 21 10.79 14.61 21.92
N PRO A 22 10.22 14.89 23.10
CA PRO A 22 10.18 16.25 23.65
C PRO A 22 11.61 16.84 23.70
N GLY A 23 11.81 18.01 23.10
CA GLY A 23 13.10 18.71 23.12
C GLY A 23 14.15 18.26 22.09
N ARG A 24 13.85 17.24 21.25
CA ARG A 24 14.72 16.82 20.14
C ARG A 24 13.89 16.86 18.86
N GLY A 25 13.83 18.03 18.22
CA GLY A 25 13.01 18.27 17.03
C GLY A 25 13.32 17.24 15.93
N GLY A 26 12.38 16.34 15.67
CA GLY A 26 12.41 15.44 14.54
C GLY A 26 11.76 16.08 13.31
N ALA A 27 12.30 15.73 12.14
CA ALA A 27 11.88 16.25 10.84
C ALA A 27 10.52 15.64 10.44
N GLY A 28 9.42 16.20 10.93
CA GLY A 28 8.08 15.78 10.50
C GLY A 28 6.90 16.28 11.32
N ALA A 29 7.10 16.74 12.56
CA ALA A 29 6.02 17.26 13.37
C ALA A 29 5.83 18.78 13.24
N ALA A 30 4.57 19.21 13.22
CA ALA A 30 4.22 20.59 13.52
C ALA A 30 4.90 21.02 14.84
N PRO A 31 5.54 22.20 14.89
CA PRO A 31 6.29 22.63 16.07
C PRO A 31 5.36 22.74 17.28
N GLY A 32 5.50 21.84 18.26
CA GLY A 32 4.81 21.95 19.56
C GLY A 32 4.18 20.69 20.14
N ALA A 33 4.08 19.57 19.40
CA ALA A 33 3.54 18.33 19.95
C ALA A 33 4.67 17.39 20.40
N ALA A 34 5.04 17.44 21.68
CA ALA A 34 5.90 16.43 22.28
C ALA A 34 5.23 15.04 22.20
N GLY A 35 5.91 14.03 21.65
CA GLY A 35 5.40 12.66 21.58
C GLY A 35 4.60 12.29 20.32
N SER A 36 4.80 12.98 19.19
CA SER A 36 4.20 12.61 17.90
C SER A 36 4.87 11.41 17.24
N VAL A 37 4.13 10.77 16.33
CA VAL A 37 4.62 9.70 15.46
C VAL A 37 4.84 10.29 14.07
N ALA A 38 5.95 9.93 13.43
CA ALA A 38 6.19 10.30 12.04
C ALA A 38 5.15 9.62 11.14
N LEU A 39 4.47 10.43 10.33
CA LEU A 39 3.49 9.96 9.37
C LEU A 39 4.05 10.01 7.95
N VAL A 40 3.55 9.14 7.09
CA VAL A 40 3.82 9.11 5.66
C VAL A 40 2.49 9.16 4.90
N SER A 41 2.50 9.73 3.70
CA SER A 41 1.31 9.84 2.86
C SER A 41 1.61 9.53 1.40
N ASP A 42 0.54 9.28 0.65
CA ASP A 42 0.54 9.15 -0.80
C ASP A 42 1.54 8.11 -1.32
N ASP A 43 2.37 8.46 -2.31
CA ASP A 43 3.30 7.55 -2.98
C ASP A 43 4.34 6.97 -2.00
N ALA A 44 4.78 7.76 -1.02
CA ALA A 44 5.74 7.30 -0.02
C ALA A 44 5.14 6.22 0.90
N ASP A 45 3.84 6.31 1.22
CA ASP A 45 3.13 5.30 2.01
C ASP A 45 2.96 3.98 1.22
N ILE A 46 2.77 4.09 -0.10
CA ILE A 46 2.73 2.92 -1.00
C ILE A 46 4.10 2.23 -1.05
N GLU A 47 5.19 2.99 -1.20
CA GLU A 47 6.53 2.40 -1.21
C GLU A 47 6.86 1.68 0.11
N GLU A 48 6.51 2.28 1.25
CA GLU A 48 6.73 1.68 2.56
C GLU A 48 5.87 0.42 2.76
N SER A 49 4.62 0.44 2.28
CA SER A 49 3.74 -0.73 2.28
C SER A 49 4.32 -1.88 1.43
N LEU A 50 4.79 -1.60 0.21
CA LEU A 50 5.45 -2.59 -0.64
C LEU A 50 6.68 -3.20 0.03
N ARG A 51 7.51 -2.37 0.68
CA ARG A 51 8.65 -2.86 1.48
C ARG A 51 8.19 -3.81 2.58
N LEU A 52 7.13 -3.48 3.31
CA LEU A 52 6.58 -4.35 4.35
C LEU A 52 6.10 -5.69 3.79
N ILE A 53 5.39 -5.69 2.66
CA ILE A 53 4.91 -6.91 2.00
C ILE A 53 6.10 -7.81 1.62
N PHE A 54 7.13 -7.26 0.96
CA PHE A 54 8.27 -8.05 0.49
C PHE A 54 9.20 -8.52 1.61
N LEU A 55 9.32 -7.76 2.69
CA LEU A 55 10.19 -8.09 3.82
C LEU A 55 9.53 -9.00 4.86
N THR A 56 8.22 -9.24 4.76
CA THR A 56 7.48 -10.09 5.70
C THR A 56 7.33 -11.50 5.14
N ARG A 57 7.57 -12.51 5.98
CA ARG A 57 7.28 -13.92 5.65
C ARG A 57 5.83 -14.27 6.03
N PRO A 58 5.10 -15.00 5.18
CA PRO A 58 3.82 -15.58 5.57
C PRO A 58 3.96 -16.35 6.89
N GLY A 59 3.04 -16.11 7.82
CA GLY A 59 3.02 -16.65 9.17
C GLY A 59 3.60 -15.74 10.26
N GLU A 60 4.35 -14.68 9.91
CA GLU A 60 4.92 -13.75 10.91
C GLU A 60 3.85 -12.89 11.60
N ARG A 61 2.74 -12.60 10.90
CA ARG A 61 1.62 -11.83 11.46
C ARG A 61 0.59 -12.74 12.09
N ILE A 62 0.51 -12.68 13.43
CA ILE A 62 -0.34 -13.55 14.29
C ILE A 62 -1.78 -13.68 13.77
N MET A 63 -2.45 -12.57 13.47
CA MET A 63 -3.85 -12.55 13.02
C MET A 63 -4.01 -12.43 11.50
N ARG A 64 -2.90 -12.46 10.75
CA ARG A 64 -2.86 -12.37 9.29
C ARG A 64 -1.75 -13.28 8.73
N PRO A 65 -1.85 -14.60 8.91
CA PRO A 65 -0.79 -15.53 8.52
C PRO A 65 -0.50 -15.51 7.01
N GLU A 66 -1.47 -15.14 6.18
CA GLU A 66 -1.27 -15.06 4.73
C GLU A 66 -0.46 -13.83 4.28
N PHE A 67 -0.33 -12.80 5.13
CA PHE A 67 0.34 -11.55 4.74
C PHE A 67 1.85 -11.73 4.56
N GLY A 68 2.35 -11.23 3.43
CA GLY A 68 3.77 -11.20 3.07
C GLY A 68 4.04 -11.92 1.75
N ALA A 69 5.13 -11.56 1.07
CA ALA A 69 5.52 -12.21 -0.18
C ALA A 69 6.41 -13.44 0.03
N GLY A 70 7.10 -13.55 1.17
CA GLY A 70 7.93 -14.72 1.47
C GLY A 70 9.18 -14.85 0.57
N LEU A 71 9.65 -13.76 -0.05
CA LEU A 71 10.81 -13.74 -0.96
C LEU A 71 12.09 -14.32 -0.34
N GLN A 72 12.18 -14.32 0.98
CA GLN A 72 13.31 -14.86 1.72
C GLN A 72 13.47 -16.38 1.52
N ALA A 73 12.42 -17.09 1.10
CA ALA A 73 12.49 -18.51 0.77
C ALA A 73 13.30 -18.77 -0.52
N HIS A 74 13.40 -17.76 -1.39
CA HIS A 74 14.00 -17.86 -2.73
C HIS A 74 15.45 -17.37 -2.81
N VAL A 75 16.07 -17.03 -1.66
CA VAL A 75 17.44 -16.45 -1.61
C VAL A 75 18.51 -17.39 -2.19
N PHE A 76 18.26 -18.71 -2.15
CA PHE A 76 19.19 -19.73 -2.64
C PHE A 76 18.71 -20.42 -3.92
N ASP A 77 17.63 -19.93 -4.52
CA ASP A 77 17.16 -20.47 -5.78
C ASP A 77 18.17 -20.17 -6.90
N PRO A 78 18.33 -21.08 -7.87
CA PRO A 78 19.16 -20.82 -9.03
C PRO A 78 18.57 -19.64 -9.84
N ALA A 79 19.42 -18.81 -10.43
CA ALA A 79 18.99 -17.73 -11.32
C ALA A 79 18.63 -18.24 -12.74
N ASP A 80 17.82 -19.29 -12.81
CA ASP A 80 17.31 -19.85 -14.06
C ASP A 80 15.92 -19.31 -14.41
N PRO A 81 15.47 -19.42 -15.67
CA PRO A 81 14.18 -18.87 -16.10
C PRO A 81 12.98 -19.40 -15.32
N GLY A 82 13.03 -20.63 -14.80
CA GLY A 82 11.94 -21.23 -14.04
C GLY A 82 11.81 -20.60 -12.66
N ALA A 83 12.92 -20.47 -11.94
CA ALA A 83 12.96 -19.78 -10.65
C ALA A 83 12.58 -18.30 -10.77
N LEU A 84 13.09 -17.61 -11.80
CA LEU A 84 12.74 -16.21 -12.07
C LEU A 84 11.25 -16.03 -12.39
N GLY A 85 10.67 -16.96 -13.14
CA GLY A 85 9.22 -16.99 -13.39
C GLY A 85 8.41 -17.17 -12.11
N HIS A 86 8.84 -18.10 -11.23
CA HIS A 86 8.16 -18.32 -9.97
C HIS A 86 8.26 -17.11 -9.01
N ILE A 87 9.44 -16.49 -8.90
CA ILE A 87 9.63 -15.26 -8.11
C ILE A 87 8.73 -14.13 -8.63
N ARG A 88 8.61 -14.00 -9.95
CA ARG A 88 7.69 -13.05 -10.57
C ARG A 88 6.25 -13.30 -10.12
N ASP A 89 5.76 -14.53 -10.25
CA ASP A 89 4.38 -14.89 -9.85
C ASP A 89 4.14 -14.55 -8.38
N VAL A 90 5.09 -14.87 -7.49
CA VAL A 90 5.01 -14.56 -6.05
C VAL A 90 4.90 -13.05 -5.79
N ILE A 91 5.69 -12.23 -6.50
CA ILE A 91 5.65 -10.76 -6.35
C ILE A 91 4.32 -10.21 -6.88
N GLU A 92 3.89 -10.65 -8.06
CA GLU A 92 2.65 -10.21 -8.70
C GLU A 92 1.43 -10.55 -7.83
N ASP A 93 1.36 -11.77 -7.32
CA ASP A 93 0.30 -12.22 -6.41
C ASP A 93 0.32 -11.44 -5.09
N ALA A 94 1.49 -11.22 -4.49
CA ALA A 94 1.59 -10.48 -3.23
C ALA A 94 1.11 -9.02 -3.38
N ILE A 95 1.47 -8.36 -4.49
CA ILE A 95 0.99 -7.00 -4.78
C ILE A 95 -0.52 -7.01 -4.99
N LEU A 96 -1.04 -7.96 -5.78
CA LEU A 96 -2.47 -8.07 -6.08
C LEU A 96 -3.32 -8.22 -4.81
N HIS A 97 -2.87 -9.04 -3.85
CA HIS A 97 -3.62 -9.33 -2.63
C HIS A 97 -3.43 -8.29 -1.52
N PHE A 98 -2.24 -7.70 -1.42
CA PHE A 98 -1.88 -6.87 -0.26
C PHE A 98 -1.71 -5.37 -0.55
N GLU A 99 -1.59 -4.95 -1.81
CA GLU A 99 -1.47 -3.54 -2.18
C GLU A 99 -2.47 -3.12 -3.28
N PRO A 100 -3.77 -3.04 -2.96
CA PRO A 100 -4.83 -2.76 -3.95
C PRO A 100 -4.82 -1.31 -4.46
N ARG A 101 -4.00 -0.43 -3.88
CA ARG A 101 -3.92 0.99 -4.29
C ARG A 101 -3.15 1.16 -5.60
N ILE A 102 -2.36 0.17 -6.01
CA ILE A 102 -1.57 0.24 -7.26
C ILE A 102 -2.06 -0.79 -8.27
N LYS A 103 -1.77 -0.53 -9.54
CA LYS A 103 -1.76 -1.54 -10.59
C LYS A 103 -0.35 -1.69 -11.11
N LEU A 104 0.19 -2.90 -10.99
CA LEU A 104 1.48 -3.25 -11.55
C LEU A 104 1.39 -3.21 -13.09
N GLU A 105 2.31 -2.46 -13.70
CA GLU A 105 2.44 -2.36 -15.16
C GLU A 105 3.55 -3.29 -15.65
N ALA A 106 4.68 -3.29 -14.97
CA ALA A 106 5.80 -4.17 -15.29
C ALA A 106 6.60 -4.52 -14.03
N LEU A 107 7.13 -5.74 -14.03
CA LEU A 107 8.17 -6.18 -13.12
C LEU A 107 9.35 -6.67 -13.96
N ASP A 108 10.53 -6.12 -13.73
CA ASP A 108 11.78 -6.56 -14.35
C ASP A 108 12.73 -7.07 -13.26
N ILE A 109 13.36 -8.22 -13.52
CA ILE A 109 14.29 -8.86 -12.58
C ILE A 109 15.67 -8.83 -13.22
N ASP A 110 16.50 -7.88 -12.80
CA ASP A 110 17.86 -7.74 -13.31
C ASP A 110 18.78 -8.75 -12.62
N THR A 111 19.29 -9.68 -13.41
CA THR A 111 20.22 -10.74 -13.03
C THR A 111 21.65 -10.49 -13.51
N SER A 112 21.97 -9.26 -13.96
CA SER A 112 23.32 -8.86 -14.38
C SER A 112 24.39 -9.12 -13.31
N ARG A 113 23.98 -9.13 -12.03
CA ARG A 113 24.80 -9.41 -10.86
C ARG A 113 24.49 -10.74 -10.17
N ALA A 114 23.88 -11.69 -10.88
CA ALA A 114 23.58 -13.01 -10.34
C ALA A 114 24.83 -13.76 -9.87
N ALA A 115 25.99 -13.53 -10.51
CA ALA A 115 27.27 -14.09 -10.08
C ALA A 115 27.72 -13.59 -8.68
N ASP A 116 27.28 -12.39 -8.27
CA ASP A 116 27.49 -11.83 -6.94
C ASP A 116 26.41 -12.27 -5.93
N GLY A 117 25.41 -13.07 -6.38
CA GLY A 117 24.24 -13.41 -5.58
C GLY A 117 23.24 -12.25 -5.42
N VAL A 118 23.24 -11.28 -6.34
CA VAL A 118 22.36 -10.11 -6.30
C VAL A 118 21.38 -10.12 -7.48
N MET A 119 20.10 -9.96 -7.17
CA MET A 119 19.04 -9.72 -8.14
C MET A 119 18.33 -8.42 -7.79
N ALA A 120 18.20 -7.50 -8.76
CA ALA A 120 17.47 -6.25 -8.55
C ALA A 120 16.06 -6.37 -9.11
N LEU A 121 15.07 -5.97 -8.30
CA LEU A 121 13.66 -5.96 -8.69
C LEU A 121 13.27 -4.53 -9.08
N HIS A 122 12.86 -4.35 -10.33
CA HIS A 122 12.40 -3.08 -10.87
C HIS A 122 10.89 -3.15 -11.09
N LEU A 123 10.13 -2.45 -10.25
CA LEU A 123 8.67 -2.41 -10.32
C LEU A 123 8.22 -1.10 -10.96
N THR A 124 7.43 -1.21 -12.03
CA THR A 124 6.72 -0.08 -12.64
C THR A 124 5.23 -0.26 -12.36
N TYR A 125 4.60 0.73 -11.76
CA TYR A 125 3.19 0.69 -11.41
C TYR A 125 2.57 2.09 -11.52
N TRP A 126 1.23 2.12 -11.54
CA TRP A 126 0.48 3.35 -11.46
C TRP A 126 -0.61 3.26 -10.40
N VAL A 127 -0.96 4.40 -9.81
CA VAL A 127 -2.02 4.53 -8.81
C VAL A 127 -3.31 4.97 -9.50
N PRO A 128 -4.39 4.17 -9.46
CA PRO A 128 -5.63 4.58 -10.08
C PRO A 128 -6.26 5.80 -9.39
N ALA A 129 -6.62 6.80 -10.20
CA ALA A 129 -7.45 7.90 -9.72
C ALA A 129 -8.87 7.38 -9.42
N ILE A 130 -9.19 7.17 -8.14
CA ILE A 130 -10.56 6.83 -7.68
C ILE A 130 -11.43 8.09 -7.80
N ASN A 131 -11.99 8.36 -8.99
CA ASN A 131 -13.05 9.36 -9.12
C ASN A 131 -14.34 8.78 -8.53
N SER A 132 -14.53 8.89 -7.21
CA SER A 132 -15.78 8.50 -6.58
C SER A 132 -16.89 9.49 -6.95
N ARG A 133 -17.67 9.17 -7.99
CA ARG A 133 -18.99 9.78 -8.15
C ARG A 133 -19.86 9.28 -7.00
N SER A 134 -20.11 10.18 -6.04
CA SER A 134 -21.14 10.05 -5.01
C SER A 134 -22.42 9.43 -5.60
N ASN A 135 -22.79 8.24 -5.15
CA ASN A 135 -24.16 7.76 -5.35
C ASN A 135 -25.03 8.37 -4.26
N LYS A 136 -25.89 9.32 -4.62
CA LYS A 136 -26.94 9.81 -3.73
C LYS A 136 -28.16 8.91 -3.88
N VAL A 137 -28.39 8.01 -2.93
CA VAL A 137 -29.69 7.34 -2.80
C VAL A 137 -30.64 8.33 -2.14
N PHE A 138 -31.59 8.87 -2.91
CA PHE A 138 -32.72 9.63 -2.37
C PHE A 138 -33.73 8.66 -1.73
N PRO A 139 -34.13 8.86 -0.47
CA PRO A 139 -35.18 8.04 0.11
C PRO A 139 -36.55 8.53 -0.40
N PHE A 140 -37.24 7.71 -1.19
CA PHE A 140 -38.70 7.80 -1.30
C PHE A 140 -39.29 7.27 0.01
N TYR A 141 -39.47 8.15 0.99
CA TYR A 141 -40.53 7.95 1.96
C TYR A 141 -41.83 8.28 1.25
N VAL A 142 -42.53 7.26 0.75
CA VAL A 142 -43.98 7.40 0.49
C VAL A 142 -44.62 7.48 1.87
N ARG A 143 -44.58 8.68 2.46
CA ARG A 143 -45.50 9.02 3.54
C ARG A 143 -46.89 8.98 2.93
N GLU A 144 -47.73 8.16 3.56
CA GLU A 144 -49.19 8.24 3.51
C GLU A 144 -49.65 9.69 3.39
N GLY A 145 -50.42 9.96 2.34
CA GLY A 145 -51.04 11.23 2.04
C GLY A 145 -52.47 10.98 1.61
N THR A 146 -53.35 11.00 2.60
CA THR A 146 -54.81 11.12 2.51
C THR A 146 -55.23 12.04 1.36
N ASN A 147 -55.95 11.48 0.37
CA ASN A 147 -56.85 12.25 -0.48
C ASN A 147 -58.26 11.71 -0.26
N LEU A 148 -58.99 12.41 0.61
CA LEU A 148 -60.44 12.46 0.65
C LEU A 148 -60.93 12.94 -0.72
N HIS A 149 -61.86 12.20 -1.34
CA HIS A 149 -62.80 12.76 -2.30
C HIS A 149 -64.19 12.24 -1.99
N GLU A 150 -65.10 13.19 -1.76
CA GLU A 150 -66.55 12.99 -1.60
C GLU A 150 -67.16 12.27 -2.81
N ALA A 151 -68.07 11.33 -2.52
CA ALA A 151 -69.30 11.07 -3.27
C ALA A 151 -70.32 10.44 -2.31
#